data_AF-A0AAV4SBB0-F1
#
_entry.id   AF-A0AAV4SBB0-F1
#
_cell.length_a   1.000
_cell.length_b   1.000
_cell.length_c   1.000
_cell.angle_alpha   90.00
_cell.angle_beta   90.00
_cell.angle_gamma   90.00
#
_symmetry.space_group_name_H-M   'P 1'
#
loop_
_entity.id
_entity.type
_entity.pdbx_description
1 polymer ?
#
loop_
_entity_poly.entity_id
_entity_poly.type
_entity_poly.pdbx_seq_one_letter_code
_entity_poly.pdbx_strand_id
1 'polypeptide(L)' 'MTDRIKRMPTRPINGIPVPLFLAPMCIKEVLEYKPIPGDVFIHTYPKCGSNWMQNIALYIFRKGREVENRQIS' A
#
# COMPACT_ATOMS: atom_id res chain seq x y z
N MET A 1 34.55 6.43 1.54
CA MET A 1 33.54 6.92 0.57
C MET A 1 32.16 6.43 1.03
N THR A 2 31.51 7.11 1.96
CA THR A 2 30.09 6.82 2.26
C THR A 2 29.26 7.89 1.56
N ASP A 3 28.78 7.57 0.36
CA ASP A 3 27.71 8.35 -0.25
C ASP A 3 26.55 8.37 0.75
N ARG A 4 26.23 9.56 1.26
CA ARG A 4 25.06 9.74 2.12
C ARG A 4 23.85 9.36 1.28
N ILE A 5 23.17 8.28 1.64
CA ILE A 5 21.87 7.94 1.07
C ILE A 5 20.97 9.16 1.23
N LYS A 6 20.65 9.83 0.12
CA LYS A 6 19.79 11.01 0.12
C LYS A 6 18.41 10.55 0.60
N ARG A 7 18.00 11.01 1.79
CA ARG A 7 16.69 10.68 2.34
C ARG A 7 15.60 11.15 1.38
N MET A 8 14.60 10.29 1.18
CA MET A 8 13.49 10.62 0.31
C MET A 8 12.71 11.81 0.92
N PRO A 9 12.53 12.91 0.16
CA PRO A 9 11.82 14.07 0.66
C PRO A 9 10.34 13.75 0.94
N THR A 10 9.76 14.49 1.88
CA THR A 10 8.34 14.39 2.24
C THR A 10 7.66 15.75 2.07
N ARG A 11 6.33 15.75 1.96
CA ARG A 11 5.48 16.94 1.99
C ARG A 11 4.38 16.77 3.06
N PRO A 12 4.01 17.82 3.80
CA PRO A 12 2.90 17.75 4.73
C PRO A 12 1.57 17.71 3.97
N ILE A 13 0.69 16.78 4.32
CA ILE A 13 -0.72 16.77 3.91
C ILE A 13 -1.55 16.57 5.17
N ASN A 14 -2.41 17.53 5.51
CA ASN A 14 -3.21 17.53 6.74
C ASN A 14 -2.39 17.25 8.02
N GLY A 15 -1.15 17.74 8.08
CA GLY A 15 -0.23 17.52 9.21
C GLY A 15 0.55 16.20 9.17
N ILE A 16 0.30 15.32 8.19
CA ILE A 16 1.01 14.03 8.04
C ILE A 16 2.14 14.17 7.01
N PRO A 17 3.39 13.74 7.32
CA PRO A 17 4.47 13.73 6.35
C PRO A 17 4.28 12.59 5.34
N VAL A 18 4.07 12.95 4.08
CA VAL A 18 3.84 12.02 2.98
C VAL A 18 5.07 12.00 2.06
N PRO A 19 5.59 10.81 1.68
CA PRO A 19 6.68 10.70 0.71
C PRO A 19 6.35 11.36 -0.64
N LEU A 20 7.32 12.09 -1.24
CA LEU A 20 7.08 12.82 -2.49
C LEU A 20 6.70 11.93 -3.68
N PHE A 21 7.08 10.65 -3.69
CA PHE A 21 6.74 9.74 -4.79
C PHE A 21 5.27 9.35 -4.86
N LEU A 22 4.52 9.46 -3.76
CA LEU A 22 3.07 9.32 -3.80
C LEU A 22 2.54 10.58 -4.47
N ALA A 23 1.68 10.49 -5.50
CA ALA A 23 1.13 11.70 -6.11
C ALA A 23 0.09 12.36 -5.18
N PRO A 24 0.05 13.70 -5.05
CA PRO A 24 -0.94 14.38 -4.23
C PRO A 24 -2.39 14.07 -4.64
N MET A 25 -2.61 13.93 -5.96
CA MET A 25 -3.91 13.59 -6.54
C MET A 25 -4.42 12.24 -6.03
N CYS A 26 -3.56 11.21 -5.98
CA CYS A 26 -3.93 9.90 -5.44
C CYS A 26 -4.39 9.98 -3.98
N ILE A 27 -3.83 10.88 -3.17
CA ILE A 27 -4.26 11.03 -1.78
C ILE A 27 -5.64 11.65 -1.70
N LYS A 28 -5.93 12.64 -2.54
CA LYS A 28 -7.28 13.21 -2.63
C LYS A 28 -8.30 12.14 -3.05
N GLU A 29 -7.99 11.37 -4.10
CA GLU A 29 -8.86 10.30 -4.59
C GLU A 29 -9.11 9.21 -3.53
N VAL A 30 -8.07 8.83 -2.78
CA VAL A 30 -8.19 7.87 -1.67
C VAL A 30 -9.13 8.39 -0.57
N LEU A 31 -9.11 9.69 -0.27
CA LEU A 31 -10.01 10.28 0.72
C LEU A 31 -11.48 10.35 0.24
N GLU A 32 -11.70 10.40 -1.08
CA GLU A 32 -13.02 10.40 -1.70
C GLU A 32 -13.53 8.99 -2.06
N TYR A 33 -12.71 7.96 -1.81
CA TYR A 33 -13.02 6.58 -2.15
C TYR A 33 -14.28 6.08 -1.44
N LYS A 34 -15.19 5.48 -2.21
CA LYS A 34 -16.44 4.90 -1.71
C LYS A 34 -16.33 3.37 -1.68
N PRO A 35 -16.27 2.74 -0.50
CA PRO A 35 -16.20 1.28 -0.39
C PRO A 35 -17.46 0.63 -0.96
N ILE A 36 -17.30 -0.52 -1.58
CA ILE A 36 -18.40 -1.38 -2.05
C ILE A 36 -18.59 -2.59 -1.12
N PRO A 37 -19.80 -3.19 -1.08
CA PRO A 37 -20.00 -4.42 -0.32
C PRO A 37 -19.04 -5.52 -0.77
N GLY A 38 -18.28 -6.07 0.17
CA GLY A 38 -17.27 -7.10 -0.09
C GLY A 38 -15.82 -6.60 -0.06
N ASP A 39 -15.60 -5.28 -0.04
CA ASP A 39 -14.25 -4.73 0.14
C ASP A 39 -13.70 -5.05 1.54
N VAL A 40 -12.40 -5.37 1.59
CA VAL A 40 -11.68 -5.65 2.83
C VAL A 40 -10.41 -4.81 2.89
N PHE A 41 -10.28 -4.02 3.96
CA PHE A 41 -9.16 -3.10 4.17
C PHE A 41 -8.16 -3.66 5.17
N ILE A 42 -6.87 -3.56 4.84
CA ILE A 42 -5.77 -3.84 5.77
C ILE A 42 -5.21 -2.49 6.21
N HIS A 43 -5.55 -2.08 7.43
CA HIS A 43 -5.14 -0.80 8.01
C HIS A 43 -4.03 -1.02 9.04
N THR A 44 -2.82 -0.56 8.73
CA THR A 44 -1.65 -0.75 9.59
C THR A 44 -0.71 0.45 9.49
N TYR A 45 -0.01 0.76 10.57
CA TYR A 45 1.15 1.66 10.52
C TYR A 45 2.28 1.02 9.68
N PRO A 46 3.12 1.81 8.98
CA PRO A 46 4.22 1.27 8.20
C PRO A 46 5.09 0.31 9.01
N LYS A 47 5.49 -0.80 8.37
CA LYS A 47 6.31 -1.88 8.93
C LYS A 47 5.62 -2.81 9.95
N CYS A 48 4.33 -2.64 10.23
CA CYS A 48 3.55 -3.55 11.09
C CYS A 48 3.01 -4.80 10.37
N GLY A 49 3.68 -5.26 9.30
CA GLY A 49 3.30 -6.52 8.64
C GLY A 49 2.17 -6.44 7.61
N SER A 50 1.90 -5.28 7.01
CA SER A 50 0.88 -5.11 5.95
C SER A 50 0.98 -6.15 4.83
N ASN A 51 2.20 -6.45 4.37
CA ASN A 51 2.43 -7.44 3.29
C ASN A 51 2.09 -8.86 3.74
N TRP A 52 2.43 -9.22 4.98
CA TRP A 52 2.12 -10.54 5.51
C TRP A 52 0.60 -10.73 5.64
N MET A 53 -0.09 -9.72 6.17
CA MET A 53 -1.56 -9.74 6.28
C MET A 53 -2.24 -9.80 4.90
N GLN A 54 -1.73 -9.05 3.91
CA GLN A 54 -2.25 -9.11 2.53
C GLN A 54 -2.16 -10.52 1.95
N ASN A 55 -1.03 -11.22 2.14
CA ASN A 55 -0.87 -12.59 1.67
C ASN A 55 -1.84 -13.55 2.37
N ILE A 56 -1.97 -13.47 3.70
CA ILE A 56 -2.92 -14.31 4.45
C ILE A 56 -4.35 -14.10 3.94
N ALA A 57 -4.79 -12.84 3.83
CA ALA A 57 -6.12 -12.52 3.34
C ALA A 57 -6.35 -13.06 1.93
N LEU A 58 -5.36 -12.92 1.03
CA LEU A 58 -5.42 -13.46 -0.32
C LEU A 58 -5.62 -14.99 -0.33
N TYR A 59 -4.88 -15.74 0.50
CA TYR A 59 -5.06 -17.19 0.60
C TYR A 59 -6.44 -17.58 1.14
N ILE A 60 -6.96 -16.86 2.14
CA ILE A 60 -8.31 -17.10 2.68
C ILE A 60 -9.35 -16.91 1.57
N PHE A 61 -9.31 -15.79 0.85
CA PHE A 61 -10.27 -15.52 -0.23
C PHE A 61 -10.14 -16.50 -1.40
N ARG A 62 -8.94 -17.02 -1.66
CA ARG A 62 -8.68 -18.01 -2.72
C ARG A 62 -8.96 -19.46 -2.30
N LYS A 63 -9.38 -19.69 -1.05
CA LYS A 63 -9.56 -21.03 -0.46
C LYS A 63 -8.27 -21.85 -0.51
N GLY A 64 -7.14 -21.22 -0.18
CA GLY A 64 -5.81 -21.83 -0.14
C GLY A 64 -5.14 -22.02 -1.51
N ARG A 65 -5.75 -21.61 -2.61
CA ARG A 65 -5.15 -21.72 -3.95
C ARG A 65 -4.11 -20.65 -4.21
N GLU A 66 -2.96 -21.06 -4.75
CA GLU A 66 -1.89 -20.14 -5.15
C GLU A 66 -2.32 -19.19 -6.27
N VAL A 67 -1.62 -18.06 -6.39
CA VAL A 67 -1.78 -17.13 -7.51
C VAL A 67 -1.05 -17.71 -8.71
N GLU A 68 -1.76 -17.91 -9.83
CA GLU A 68 -1.13 -18.33 -11.08
C GLU A 68 -0.09 -17.27 -11.49
N ASN A 69 1.15 -17.72 -11.71
CA ASN A 69 2.17 -16.87 -12.31
C ASN A 69 1.73 -16.55 -13.73
N ARG A 70 1.14 -15.38 -13.95
CA ARG A 70 1.04 -14.82 -15.31
C ARG A 70 2.46 -14.59 -15.79
N GLN A 71 2.96 -15.48 -16.63
CA GLN A 71 4.05 -15.12 -17.52
C GLN A 71 3.50 -14.03 -18.43
N ILE A 72 4.00 -12.82 -18.22
CA ILE A 72 3.75 -11.70 -19.13
C ILE A 72 4.62 -12.00 -20.35
N SER A 73 3.98 -12.53 -21.39
CA SER A 73 4.58 -12.73 -22.72
C SER A 73 5.02 -11.42 -23.34
#